data_AF-A0A3D3M4G3-F1
#
_entry.id   AF-A0A3D3M4G3-F1
#
_cell.length_a   1.000
_cell.length_b   1.000
_cell.length_c   1.000
_cell.angle_alpha   90.00
_cell.angle_beta   90.00
_cell.angle_gamma   90.00
#
_symmetry.space_group_name_H-M   'P 1'
#
loop_
_entity.id
_entity.type
_entity.pdbx_description
1 polymer ?
#
loop_
_entity_poly.entity_id
_entity_poly.type
_entity_poly.pdbx_seq_one_letter_code
_entity_poly.pdbx_strand_id
1 'polypeptide(L)'
;MQVTLQPSGAVMTLNPGERILEAAQRLGYDCPQSCRNGNCHVCAALLVEGSVRQNGEVRDHGELFTCIAEPLEDCVLLWDGVLALGELPVRKLACQLSECTPLGGDVWRVRLRAP
;
A
#
# COMPACT_ATOMS: atom_id res chain seq x y z
N MET A 1 -3.12 -18.50 0.97
CA MET A 1 -4.15 -17.49 1.27
C MET A 1 -3.81 -16.23 0.49
N GLN A 2 -4.82 -15.47 0.09
CA GLN A 2 -4.66 -14.25 -0.69
C GLN A 2 -5.06 -13.03 0.15
N VAL A 3 -4.25 -11.98 0.09
CA VAL A 3 -4.56 -10.69 0.70
C VAL A 3 -4.64 -9.65 -0.41
N THR A 4 -5.79 -9.02 -0.54
CA THR A 4 -6.04 -7.93 -1.50
C THR A 4 -5.84 -6.59 -0.82
N LEU A 5 -5.02 -5.74 -1.42
CA LEU A 5 -4.72 -4.40 -0.93
C LEU A 5 -5.57 -3.37 -1.65
N GLN A 6 -6.23 -2.51 -0.87
CA GLN A 6 -6.93 -1.33 -1.36
C GLN A 6 -6.17 -0.08 -0.91
N PRO A 7 -6.18 1.00 -1.72
CA PRO A 7 -6.90 1.14 -3.00
C PRO A 7 -6.18 0.58 -4.23
N SER A 8 -4.95 0.08 -4.11
CA SER A 8 -4.13 -0.34 -5.27
C SER A 8 -4.71 -1.51 -6.08
N GLY A 9 -5.57 -2.33 -5.48
CA GLY A 9 -6.11 -3.55 -6.07
C GLY A 9 -5.08 -4.69 -6.15
N ALA A 10 -3.91 -4.51 -5.55
CA ALA A 10 -2.84 -5.49 -5.59
C ALA A 10 -3.19 -6.75 -4.79
N VAL A 11 -2.89 -7.93 -5.34
CA VAL A 11 -3.18 -9.21 -4.68
C VAL A 11 -1.86 -9.88 -4.31
N MET A 12 -1.71 -10.22 -3.03
CA MET A 12 -0.53 -10.89 -2.49
C MET A 12 -0.87 -12.31 -2.08
N THR A 13 -0.05 -13.27 -2.52
CA THR A 13 -0.15 -14.66 -2.05
C THR A 13 0.76 -14.88 -0.85
N LEU A 14 0.17 -15.34 0.25
CA LEU A 14 0.84 -15.58 1.53
C LEU A 14 1.11 -17.07 1.75
N ASN A 15 2.30 -17.36 2.30
CA ASN A 15 2.68 -18.67 2.80
C ASN A 15 1.92 -18.98 4.11
N PRO A 16 1.72 -20.26 4.47
CA PRO A 16 1.08 -20.62 5.73
C PRO A 16 1.83 -20.06 6.95
N GLY A 17 1.12 -19.33 7.84
CA GLY A 17 1.69 -18.71 9.04
C GLY A 17 2.57 -17.48 8.76
N GLU A 18 2.61 -16.99 7.52
CA GLU A 18 3.36 -15.78 7.17
C GLU A 18 2.58 -14.53 7.54
N ARG A 19 3.29 -13.52 8.06
CA ARG A 19 2.69 -12.24 8.42
C ARG A 19 2.48 -11.38 7.17
N ILE A 20 1.45 -10.53 7.20
CA ILE A 20 1.09 -9.67 6.06
C ILE A 20 2.27 -8.80 5.60
N LEU A 21 3.01 -8.17 6.53
CA LEU A 21 4.17 -7.35 6.20
C LEU A 21 5.31 -8.14 5.57
N GLU A 22 5.56 -9.36 6.05
CA GLU A 22 6.64 -10.21 5.54
C GLU A 22 6.37 -10.64 4.10
N ALA A 23 5.12 -11.01 3.80
CA ALA A 23 4.70 -11.34 2.46
C ALA A 23 4.80 -10.15 1.50
N ALA A 24 4.39 -8.95 1.94
CA ALA A 24 4.52 -7.73 1.14
C ALA A 24 5.99 -7.45 0.78
N GLN A 25 6.89 -7.53 1.76
CA GLN A 25 8.33 -7.35 1.54
C GLN A 25 8.93 -8.41 0.62
N ARG A 26 8.56 -9.68 0.80
CA ARG A 26 9.01 -10.79 -0.05
C ARG A 26 8.59 -10.61 -1.50
N LEU A 27 7.40 -10.07 -1.73
CA LEU A 27 6.88 -9.76 -3.08
C LEU A 27 7.39 -8.42 -3.64
N GLY A 28 8.21 -7.69 -2.88
CA GLY A 28 8.87 -6.45 -3.30
C GLY A 28 8.04 -5.18 -3.16
N TYR A 29 6.92 -5.23 -2.44
CA TYR A 29 6.13 -4.02 -2.15
C TYR A 29 6.89 -3.10 -1.19
N ASP A 30 6.90 -1.81 -1.49
CA ASP A 30 7.31 -0.80 -0.51
C ASP A 30 6.11 -0.54 0.40
N CYS A 31 6.32 -0.67 1.71
CA CYS A 31 5.25 -0.70 2.69
C CYS A 31 5.69 0.01 3.98
N PRO A 32 4.77 0.71 4.66
CA PRO A 32 5.11 1.50 5.83
C PRO A 32 5.48 0.58 7.00
N GLN A 33 6.68 0.80 7.57
CA GLN A 33 7.21 -0.01 8.68
C GLN A 33 8.14 0.79 9.60
N SER A 34 8.28 0.31 10.85
CA SER A 34 9.31 0.81 11.78
C SER A 34 9.64 -0.24 12.86
N CYS A 35 8.77 -0.47 13.84
CA CYS A 35 9.10 -1.28 15.03
C CYS A 35 9.00 -2.81 14.89
N ARG A 36 8.22 -3.31 13.93
CA ARG A 36 7.91 -4.74 13.70
C ARG A 36 7.39 -5.52 14.92
N ASN A 37 6.81 -4.85 15.91
CA ASN A 37 6.30 -5.47 17.13
C ASN A 37 4.91 -4.93 17.54
N GLY A 38 4.22 -4.24 16.64
CA GLY A 38 2.87 -3.71 16.88
C GLY A 38 2.79 -2.40 17.69
N ASN A 39 3.91 -1.79 18.11
CA ASN A 39 3.89 -0.63 19.00
C ASN A 39 3.87 0.74 18.31
N CYS A 40 4.50 0.89 17.14
CA CYS A 40 4.62 2.20 16.48
C CYS A 40 3.43 2.59 15.60
N HIS A 41 2.55 1.63 15.29
CA HIS A 41 1.38 1.76 14.43
C HIS A 41 1.64 2.22 12.98
N VAL A 42 2.91 2.43 12.58
CA VAL A 42 3.29 2.79 11.20
C VAL A 42 2.77 1.79 10.16
N CYS A 43 2.71 0.50 10.49
CA CYS A 43 2.22 -0.54 9.59
C CYS A 43 0.72 -0.84 9.76
N ALA A 44 -0.04 0.09 10.35
CA ALA A 44 -1.48 -0.09 10.54
C ALA A 44 -2.20 -0.22 9.19
N ALA A 45 -3.17 -1.12 9.15
CA ALA A 45 -4.09 -1.30 8.04
C ALA A 45 -5.49 -1.58 8.59
N LEU A 46 -6.52 -1.23 7.82
CA LEU A 46 -7.90 -1.54 8.16
C LEU A 46 -8.31 -2.86 7.49
N LEU A 47 -8.80 -3.80 8.29
CA LEU A 47 -9.40 -5.04 7.79
C LEU A 47 -10.81 -4.73 7.27
N VAL A 48 -10.99 -4.92 5.97
CA VAL A 48 -12.26 -4.69 5.26
C VAL A 48 -13.06 -5.99 5.19
N GLU A 49 -12.40 -7.10 4.85
CA GLU A 49 -13.00 -8.44 4.77
C GLU A 49 -12.01 -9.52 5.20
N GLY A 50 -12.54 -10.65 5.71
CA GLY A 50 -11.78 -11.80 6.17
C GLY A 50 -11.43 -11.73 7.65
N SER A 51 -10.48 -12.55 8.08
CA SER A 51 -10.05 -12.62 9.47
C SER A 51 -8.55 -12.87 9.61
N VAL A 52 -7.97 -12.29 10.66
CA VAL A 52 -6.55 -12.39 10.99
C VAL A 52 -6.36 -12.80 12.44
N ARG A 53 -5.24 -13.46 12.72
CA ARG A 53 -4.73 -13.68 14.07
C ARG A 53 -3.65 -12.66 14.38
N GLN A 54 -3.77 -11.99 15.51
CA GLN A 54 -2.79 -11.03 16.01
C GLN A 54 -2.67 -11.18 17.53
N ASN A 55 -1.45 -11.35 18.05
CA ASN A 55 -1.19 -11.56 19.48
C ASN A 55 -2.03 -12.70 20.12
N GLY A 56 -2.36 -13.73 19.35
CA GLY A 56 -3.17 -14.86 19.81
C GLY A 56 -4.69 -14.64 19.76
N GLU A 57 -5.14 -13.42 19.42
CA GLU A 57 -6.56 -13.11 19.25
C GLU A 57 -6.95 -13.11 17.77
N VAL A 58 -8.17 -13.53 17.47
CA VAL A 58 -8.74 -13.45 16.13
C VAL A 58 -9.49 -12.14 15.97
N ARG A 59 -9.24 -11.43 14.88
CA ARG A 59 -9.93 -10.20 14.49
C ARG A 59 -10.53 -10.38 13.11
N ASP A 60 -11.81 -10.04 12.97
CA ASP A 60 -12.59 -10.07 11.73
C ASP A 60 -13.05 -8.67 11.27
N HIS A 61 -12.68 -7.62 12.01
CA HIS A 61 -12.94 -6.23 11.66
C HIS A 61 -11.93 -5.28 12.32
N GLY A 62 -11.85 -4.06 11.80
CA GLY A 62 -11.13 -2.96 12.43
C GLY A 62 -9.64 -2.88 12.08
N GLU A 63 -8.91 -2.08 12.86
CA GLU A 63 -7.48 -1.84 12.63
C GLU A 63 -6.62 -3.04 13.10
N LEU A 64 -5.64 -3.39 12.27
CA LEU A 64 -4.63 -4.40 12.55
C LEU A 64 -3.23 -3.87 12.24
N PHE A 65 -2.21 -4.58 12.74
CA PHE A 65 -0.82 -4.27 12.50
C PHE A 65 -0.20 -5.37 11.64
N THR A 66 0.05 -5.06 10.37
CA THR A 66 0.50 -6.04 9.37
C THR A 66 1.83 -6.72 9.74
N CYS A 67 2.64 -6.12 10.62
CA CYS A 67 3.88 -6.69 11.12
C CYS A 67 3.74 -7.85 12.12
N ILE A 68 2.54 -8.06 12.67
CA ILE A 68 2.23 -9.13 13.65
C ILE A 68 0.90 -9.83 13.36
N ALA A 69 0.25 -9.50 12.24
CA ALA A 69 -1.01 -10.09 11.82
C ALA A 69 -0.78 -11.19 10.78
N GLU A 70 -1.32 -12.37 11.06
CA GLU A 70 -1.34 -13.55 10.18
C GLU A 70 -2.77 -13.75 9.66
N PRO A 71 -3.01 -13.83 8.34
CA PRO A 71 -4.35 -14.12 7.83
C PRO A 71 -4.75 -15.55 8.16
N LEU A 72 -6.03 -15.75 8.46
CA LEU A 72 -6.63 -17.08 8.66
C LEU A 72 -7.42 -17.54 7.43
N GLU A 73 -7.77 -16.61 6.55
CA GLU A 73 -8.48 -16.82 5.29
C GLU A 73 -8.08 -15.73 4.28
N ASP A 74 -8.73 -15.71 3.12
CA ASP A 74 -8.51 -14.65 2.14
C ASP A 74 -9.06 -13.32 2.70
N CYS A 75 -8.24 -12.27 2.70
CA CYS A 75 -8.56 -11.00 3.34
C CYS A 75 -8.49 -9.82 2.37
N VAL A 76 -9.27 -8.78 2.65
CA VAL A 76 -9.18 -7.48 1.98
C VAL A 76 -8.75 -6.44 3.02
N LEU A 77 -7.67 -5.72 2.72
CA LEU A 77 -7.09 -4.71 3.59
C LEU A 77 -7.08 -3.36 2.88
N LEU A 78 -7.53 -2.32 3.57
CA LEU A 78 -7.19 -0.95 3.20
C LEU A 78 -5.84 -0.64 3.86
N TRP A 79 -4.79 -0.56 3.04
CA TRP A 79 -3.42 -0.32 3.50
C TRP A 79 -2.77 0.79 2.68
N ASP A 80 -2.94 2.01 3.18
CA ASP A 80 -2.41 3.21 2.52
C ASP A 80 -0.88 3.22 2.50
N GLY A 81 -0.33 3.71 1.39
CA GLY A 81 1.12 3.85 1.21
C GLY A 81 1.86 2.57 0.85
N VAL A 82 1.15 1.48 0.52
CA VAL A 82 1.76 0.31 -0.10
C VAL A 82 1.86 0.53 -1.60
N LEU A 83 3.08 0.52 -2.13
CA LEU A 83 3.36 0.69 -3.55
C LEU A 83 3.81 -0.64 -4.15
N ALA A 84 3.22 -1.03 -5.29
CA ALA A 84 3.71 -2.16 -6.05
C ALA A 84 5.10 -1.89 -6.65
N LEU A 85 5.82 -2.94 -7.03
CA LEU A 85 7.11 -2.82 -7.72
C LEU A 85 6.98 -1.93 -8.97
N GLY A 86 7.71 -0.82 -8.99
CA GLY A 86 7.71 0.15 -10.09
C GLY A 86 6.60 1.20 -10.03
N GLU A 87 5.71 1.14 -9.04
CA GLU A 87 4.71 2.16 -8.81
C GLU A 87 5.32 3.37 -8.09
N LEU A 88 5.12 4.56 -8.66
CA LEU A 88 5.57 5.80 -8.04
C LEU A 88 4.45 6.38 -7.17
N PRO A 89 4.76 6.92 -5.98
CA PRO A 89 3.74 7.55 -5.14
C PRO A 89 3.11 8.73 -5.88
N VAL A 90 1.79 8.70 -6.01
CA VAL A 90 1.03 9.83 -6.56
C VAL A 90 1.13 11.00 -5.59
N ARG A 91 1.75 12.10 -6.02
CA ARG A 91 1.87 13.33 -5.24
C ARG A 91 1.18 14.47 -5.95
N LYS A 92 0.41 15.27 -5.22
CA LYS A 92 -0.08 16.56 -5.72
C LYS A 92 1.04 17.59 -5.55
N LEU A 93 1.49 18.17 -6.66
CA LEU A 93 2.52 19.20 -6.68
C LEU A 93 1.94 20.50 -7.23
N ALA A 94 2.25 21.62 -6.58
CA ALA A 94 1.97 22.95 -7.12
C ALA A 94 3.13 23.34 -8.05
N CYS A 95 2.90 23.28 -9.36
CA CYS A 95 3.92 23.59 -10.36
C CYS A 95 3.67 24.97 -11.00
N GLN A 96 4.74 25.64 -11.44
CA GLN A 96 4.66 26.87 -12.23
C GLN A 96 4.80 26.57 -13.72
N LEU A 97 3.96 27.17 -14.57
CA LEU A 97 4.12 27.13 -16.02
C LEU A 97 5.39 27.90 -16.42
N SER A 98 6.39 27.22 -16.95
CA SER A 98 7.67 27.84 -17.34
C SER A 98 7.76 28.12 -18.84
N GLU A 99 7.12 27.30 -19.68
CA GLU A 99 7.13 27.45 -21.12
C GLU A 99 5.86 26.86 -21.73
N CYS A 100 5.32 27.52 -22.76
CA CYS A 100 4.19 27.03 -23.54
C CYS A 100 4.46 27.31 -25.03
N THR A 101 4.71 26.26 -25.82
CA THR A 101 5.18 26.38 -27.20
C THR A 101 4.26 25.60 -28.14
N PRO A 102 3.67 26.24 -29.17
CA PRO A 102 2.81 25.55 -30.14
C PRO A 102 3.66 24.64 -31.02
N LEU A 103 3.18 23.42 -31.27
CA LEU A 103 3.81 22.43 -32.17
C LEU A 103 3.05 22.24 -33.49
N GLY A 104 1.87 22.88 -33.63
CA GLY A 104 0.98 22.77 -34.79
C GLY A 104 -0.12 21.72 -34.60
N GLY A 105 -1.17 21.79 -35.43
CA GLY A 105 -2.31 20.85 -35.36
C GLY A 105 -2.99 20.81 -34.00
N ASP A 106 -3.15 21.97 -33.36
CA ASP A 106 -3.70 22.11 -31.99
C ASP A 106 -2.89 21.41 -30.89
N VAL A 107 -1.63 21.05 -31.16
CA VAL A 107 -0.71 20.47 -30.17
C VAL A 107 0.16 21.55 -29.54
N TRP A 108 0.29 21.50 -28.21
CA TRP A 108 1.14 22.38 -27.42
C TRP A 108 2.13 21.60 -26.57
N ARG A 109 3.38 22.07 -26.49
CA ARG A 109 4.35 21.63 -25.49
C ARG A 109 4.27 22.57 -24.29
N VAL A 110 3.96 22.01 -23.13
CA VAL A 110 3.92 22.72 -21.85
C VAL A 110 5.08 22.22 -20.99
N ARG A 111 5.91 23.14 -20.47
CA ARG A 111 6.90 22.81 -19.44
C ARG A 111 6.44 23.35 -18.10
N LEU A 112 6.49 22.48 -17.09
CA LEU A 112 6.14 22.79 -15.71
C LEU A 112 7.41 22.75 -14.88
N ARG A 113 7.63 23.79 -14.07
CA ARG A 113 8.63 23.80 -13.01
C ARG A 113 7.98 23.27 -11.74
N ALA A 114 8.48 22.15 -11.23
CA ALA A 114 8.10 21.61 -9.92
C ALA A 114 8.54 22.59 -8.80
N PRO A 115 7.86 22.59 -7.64
CA PRO A 115 8.19 23.49 -6.52
C PRO A 115 9.60 23.25 -5.96
#